data_AF-A0AAE4ZBH0-F1
#
_entry.id   AF-A0AAE4ZBH0-F1
#
_cell.length_a   1.000
_cell.length_b   1.000
_cell.length_c   1.000
_cell.angle_alpha   90.00
_cell.angle_beta   90.00
_cell.angle_gamma   90.00
#
_symmetry.space_group_name_H-M   'P 1'
#
loop_
_entity.id
_entity.type
_entity.pdbx_description
1 polymer ?
#
loop_
_entity_poly.entity_id
_entity_poly.type
_entity_poly.pdbx_seq_one_letter_code
_entity_poly.pdbx_strand_id
1 'polypeptide(L)'
;LEHFFRREFEEAARHFHHAAELDTTYVQPLVWEATADIFLSEWGDAARAAGAAERHRERLLPSERAWLDYTQGILNGDFAAASQAVRRANTIAPTPLWTYMQGVLAVFTNQPGQVPELWERLDPEGEIFTGWWQYWEWPTEAYHLLGQHRRELETARRARRQYPEFLTTLSFETIALAALGRVEEVNARIDECLALPPQQRRRPAFLMLRASEELRAHGHPESADEVVQRAIRWYRTLGPEEAELEINRFDYARALYMAGDYDEAEAIFESLSGDWARTVGYKVSTPHHVSVVGAVGVVAAARGDREEAMRISQQLEDLERHPISRRPVPAWQAAIAAQLGEKERAVNLLGQALSHGLLHGPQIHSDFDFAPLQDYPPFRTLVRPKG
;
A
#
# COMPACT_ATOMS: atom_id res chain seq x y z
N LEU A 1 0.39 -15.06 22.62
CA LEU A 1 1.63 -14.31 22.32
C LEU A 1 2.58 -15.10 21.43
N GLU A 2 2.93 -16.35 21.74
CA GLU A 2 3.81 -17.17 20.89
C GLU A 2 3.30 -17.30 19.44
N HIS A 3 2.02 -17.69 19.26
CA HIS A 3 1.36 -17.70 17.94
C HIS A 3 1.46 -16.36 17.21
N PHE A 4 1.29 -15.25 17.93
CA PHE A 4 1.36 -13.91 17.34
C PHE A 4 2.76 -13.61 16.78
N PHE A 5 3.82 -13.91 17.52
CA PHE A 5 5.20 -13.70 17.06
C PHE A 5 5.61 -14.68 15.96
N ARG A 6 5.00 -15.88 15.92
CA ARG A 6 5.13 -16.81 14.78
C ARG A 6 4.29 -16.42 13.56
N ARG A 7 3.47 -15.37 13.66
CA ARG A 7 2.56 -14.86 12.61
C ARG A 7 1.40 -15.81 12.32
N GLU A 8 1.07 -16.66 13.28
CA GLU A 8 -0.11 -17.52 13.29
C GLU A 8 -1.29 -16.69 13.83
N PHE A 9 -1.66 -15.63 13.10
CA PHE A 9 -2.56 -14.59 13.61
C PHE A 9 -3.98 -15.08 13.89
N GLU A 10 -4.50 -16.03 13.11
CA GLU A 10 -5.81 -16.66 13.33
C GLU A 10 -5.85 -17.37 14.69
N GLU A 11 -4.86 -18.21 14.97
CA GLU A 11 -4.74 -18.91 16.25
C GLU A 11 -4.47 -17.93 17.41
N ALA A 12 -3.64 -16.92 17.17
CA ALA A 12 -3.38 -15.88 18.15
C ALA A 12 -4.67 -15.14 18.54
N ALA A 13 -5.44 -14.65 17.57
CA ALA A 13 -6.71 -13.95 17.78
C ALA A 13 -7.68 -14.82 18.58
N ARG A 14 -7.86 -16.08 18.18
CA ARG A 14 -8.71 -17.05 18.89
C ARG A 14 -8.31 -17.24 20.36
N HIS A 15 -7.02 -17.36 20.63
CA HIS A 15 -6.51 -17.49 22.00
C HIS A 15 -6.68 -16.22 22.82
N PHE A 16 -6.48 -15.04 22.23
CA PHE A 16 -6.70 -13.77 22.91
C PHE A 16 -8.17 -13.53 23.24
N HIS A 17 -9.06 -13.80 22.28
CA HIS A 17 -10.50 -13.73 22.47
C HIS A 17 -10.94 -14.62 23.64
N HIS A 18 -10.53 -15.88 23.63
CA HIS A 18 -10.87 -16.83 24.68
C HIS A 18 -10.35 -16.39 26.06
N ALA A 19 -9.13 -15.83 26.14
CA ALA A 19 -8.59 -15.32 27.39
C ALA A 19 -9.43 -14.14 27.95
N ALA A 20 -9.90 -13.24 27.09
CA ALA A 20 -10.77 -12.13 27.48
C ALA A 20 -12.16 -12.59 27.92
N GLU A 21 -12.69 -13.68 27.35
CA GLU A 21 -13.95 -14.30 27.78
C GLU A 21 -13.82 -14.98 29.16
N LEU A 22 -12.71 -15.66 29.42
CA LEU A 22 -12.47 -16.35 30.68
C LEU A 22 -12.29 -15.39 31.87
N ASP A 23 -11.63 -14.26 31.64
CA ASP A 23 -11.42 -13.23 32.65
C ASP A 23 -11.67 -11.83 32.08
N THR A 24 -12.90 -11.34 32.27
CA THR A 24 -13.32 -9.99 31.84
C THR A 24 -12.59 -8.85 32.55
N THR A 25 -11.76 -9.13 33.56
CA THR A 25 -10.86 -8.15 34.18
C THR A 25 -9.49 -8.07 33.52
N TYR A 26 -9.11 -9.11 32.77
CA TYR A 26 -7.87 -9.18 32.00
C TYR A 26 -8.07 -8.57 30.61
N VAL A 27 -7.77 -7.27 30.48
CA VAL A 27 -8.09 -6.48 29.28
C VAL A 27 -7.03 -6.60 28.19
N GLN A 28 -5.77 -6.89 28.55
CA GLN A 28 -4.64 -6.95 27.60
C GLN A 28 -4.91 -7.86 26.37
N PRO A 29 -5.54 -9.04 26.48
CA PRO A 29 -5.82 -9.88 25.33
C PRO A 29 -6.64 -9.17 24.24
N LEU A 30 -7.61 -8.31 24.60
CA LEU A 30 -8.41 -7.57 23.62
C LEU A 30 -7.56 -6.63 22.76
N VAL A 31 -6.47 -6.08 23.32
CA VAL A 31 -5.53 -5.22 22.57
C VAL A 31 -4.73 -6.04 21.55
N TRP A 32 -4.32 -7.25 21.93
CA TRP A 32 -3.58 -8.16 21.06
C TRP A 32 -4.48 -8.82 20.01
N GLU A 33 -5.71 -9.21 20.37
CA GLU A 33 -6.76 -9.66 19.46
C GLU A 33 -6.98 -8.61 18.37
N ALA A 34 -7.24 -7.36 18.77
CA ALA A 34 -7.46 -6.28 17.82
C ALA A 34 -6.29 -6.09 16.84
N THR A 35 -5.06 -6.30 17.31
CA THR A 35 -3.87 -6.19 16.46
C THR A 35 -3.72 -7.39 15.51
N ALA A 36 -4.03 -8.60 15.99
CA ALA A 36 -4.02 -9.81 15.16
C ALA A 36 -5.08 -9.72 14.06
N ASP A 37 -6.28 -9.24 14.39
CA ASP A 37 -7.37 -9.04 13.45
C ASP A 37 -7.03 -8.01 12.36
N ILE A 38 -6.27 -6.95 12.69
CA ILE A 38 -5.73 -6.03 11.68
C ILE A 38 -4.83 -6.77 10.69
N PHE A 39 -3.94 -7.65 11.16
CA PHE A 39 -3.07 -8.43 10.27
C PHE A 39 -3.83 -9.44 9.41
N LEU A 40 -4.99 -9.89 9.87
CA LEU A 40 -5.94 -10.71 9.09
C LEU A 40 -6.82 -9.89 8.14
N SER A 41 -6.74 -8.55 8.20
CA SER A 41 -7.67 -7.63 7.51
C SER A 41 -9.13 -7.76 7.97
N GLU A 42 -9.36 -8.30 9.16
CA GLU A 42 -10.67 -8.39 9.82
C GLU A 42 -10.98 -7.09 10.57
N TRP A 43 -11.07 -5.99 9.83
CA TRP A 43 -11.17 -4.63 10.38
C TRP A 43 -12.35 -4.42 11.34
N GLY A 44 -13.47 -5.09 11.07
CA GLY A 44 -14.66 -5.02 11.91
C GLY A 44 -14.44 -5.68 13.27
N ASP A 45 -13.69 -6.78 13.31
CA ASP A 45 -13.41 -7.56 14.50
C ASP A 45 -12.35 -6.84 15.33
N ALA A 46 -11.31 -6.34 14.65
CA ALA A 46 -10.32 -5.46 15.24
C ALA A 46 -10.94 -4.23 15.92
N ALA A 47 -11.88 -3.56 15.26
CA ALA A 47 -12.57 -2.40 15.82
C ALA A 47 -13.43 -2.76 17.05
N ARG A 48 -14.08 -3.93 17.05
CA ARG A 48 -14.85 -4.41 18.21
C ARG A 48 -13.94 -4.71 19.39
N ALA A 49 -12.86 -5.45 19.19
CA ALA A 49 -11.89 -5.79 20.23
C ALA A 49 -11.21 -4.53 20.80
N ALA A 50 -10.75 -3.60 19.95
CA ALA A 50 -10.16 -2.34 20.38
C ALA A 50 -11.16 -1.46 21.15
N GLY A 51 -12.41 -1.39 20.69
CA GLY A 51 -13.48 -0.68 21.39
C GLY A 51 -13.84 -1.31 22.75
N ALA A 52 -13.74 -2.64 22.87
CA ALA A 52 -13.91 -3.33 24.14
C ALA A 52 -12.76 -3.05 25.11
N ALA A 53 -11.51 -3.05 24.64
CA ALA A 53 -10.35 -2.66 25.43
C ALA A 53 -10.46 -1.21 25.93
N GLU A 54 -10.91 -0.28 25.07
CA GLU A 54 -11.07 1.14 25.41
C GLU A 54 -12.06 1.38 26.56
N ARG A 55 -13.17 0.63 26.61
CA ARG A 55 -14.13 0.73 27.73
C ARG A 55 -13.51 0.38 29.09
N HIS A 56 -12.41 -0.36 29.10
CA HIS A 56 -11.69 -0.77 30.30
C HIS A 56 -10.26 -0.22 30.34
N ARG A 57 -9.99 0.89 29.62
CA ARG A 57 -8.68 1.50 29.44
C ARG A 57 -7.91 1.75 30.73
N GLU A 58 -8.60 2.11 31.81
CA GLU A 58 -7.95 2.39 33.10
C GLU A 58 -7.33 1.15 33.76
N ARG A 59 -7.71 -0.06 33.32
CA ARG A 59 -7.11 -1.32 33.77
C ARG A 59 -5.83 -1.69 33.01
N LEU A 60 -5.56 -1.00 31.90
CA LEU A 60 -4.36 -1.25 31.10
C LEU A 60 -3.14 -0.54 31.71
N LEU A 61 -2.01 -1.24 31.68
CA LEU A 61 -0.69 -0.66 31.97
C LEU A 61 -0.37 0.46 30.97
N PRO A 62 0.51 1.42 31.31
CA PRO A 62 0.88 2.51 30.40
C PRO A 62 1.37 2.04 29.02
N SER A 63 2.14 0.94 28.97
CA SER A 63 2.61 0.33 27.71
C SER A 63 1.48 -0.27 26.89
N GLU A 64 0.49 -0.87 27.54
CA GLU A 64 -0.68 -1.48 26.90
C GLU A 64 -1.64 -0.41 26.38
N ARG A 65 -1.82 0.70 27.10
CA ARG A 65 -2.55 1.88 26.59
C ARG A 65 -1.88 2.44 25.34
N ALA A 66 -0.55 2.52 25.33
CA ALA A 66 0.17 2.97 24.14
C ALA A 66 0.00 1.99 22.95
N TRP A 67 -0.08 0.68 23.21
CA TRP A 67 -0.41 -0.30 22.17
C TRP A 67 -1.84 -0.13 21.67
N LEU A 68 -2.82 0.07 22.56
CA LEU A 68 -4.21 0.34 22.19
C LEU A 68 -4.33 1.63 21.35
N ASP A 69 -3.64 2.70 21.73
CA ASP A 69 -3.60 3.96 20.97
C ASP A 69 -3.02 3.76 19.57
N TYR A 70 -1.96 2.95 19.44
CA TYR A 70 -1.41 2.57 18.15
C TYR A 70 -2.47 1.83 17.31
N THR A 71 -3.09 0.79 17.85
CA THR A 71 -4.11 -0.03 17.17
C THR A 71 -5.28 0.83 16.71
N GLN A 72 -5.79 1.73 17.58
CA GLN A 72 -6.85 2.68 17.23
C GLN A 72 -6.42 3.66 16.13
N GLY A 73 -5.18 4.18 16.19
CA GLY A 73 -4.63 5.02 15.13
C GLY A 73 -4.61 4.30 13.77
N ILE A 74 -4.16 3.03 13.74
CA ILE A 74 -4.19 2.20 12.53
C ILE A 74 -5.62 1.97 12.03
N LEU A 75 -6.58 1.69 12.91
CA LEU A 75 -7.99 1.46 12.54
C LEU A 75 -8.65 2.74 11.99
N ASN A 76 -8.31 3.89 12.55
CA ASN A 76 -8.88 5.17 12.14
C ASN A 76 -8.15 5.80 10.95
N GLY A 77 -7.00 5.27 10.53
CA GLY A 77 -6.14 5.89 9.52
C GLY A 77 -5.37 7.11 10.05
N ASP A 78 -5.40 7.36 11.36
CA ASP A 78 -4.64 8.44 12.00
C ASP A 78 -3.22 7.95 12.32
N PHE A 79 -2.38 7.90 11.29
CA PHE A 79 -0.98 7.50 11.44
C PHE A 79 -0.18 8.49 12.27
N ALA A 80 -0.61 9.75 12.39
CA ALA A 80 0.03 10.72 13.26
C ALA A 80 -0.19 10.35 14.74
N ALA A 81 -1.42 10.00 15.12
CA ALA A 81 -1.74 9.49 16.45
C ALA A 81 -1.01 8.15 16.72
N ALA A 82 -1.02 7.22 15.76
CA ALA A 82 -0.27 5.97 15.88
C ALA A 82 1.23 6.23 16.09
N SER A 83 1.81 7.18 15.35
CA SER A 83 3.23 7.55 15.45
C SER A 83 3.56 8.13 16.84
N GLN A 84 2.68 8.96 17.39
CA GLN A 84 2.82 9.45 18.76
C GLN A 84 2.73 8.32 19.79
N ALA A 85 1.78 7.39 19.62
CA ALA A 85 1.59 6.26 20.51
C ALA A 85 2.84 5.37 20.57
N VAL A 86 3.42 5.03 19.42
CA VAL A 86 4.65 4.25 19.34
C VAL A 86 5.85 5.00 19.94
N ARG A 87 5.96 6.32 19.76
CA ARG A 87 7.00 7.12 20.44
C ARG A 87 6.88 7.04 21.97
N ARG A 88 5.67 7.16 22.51
CA ARG A 88 5.42 6.99 23.95
C ARG A 88 5.77 5.58 24.40
N ALA A 89 5.34 4.55 23.66
CA ALA A 89 5.59 3.16 24.00
C ALA A 89 7.10 2.85 24.06
N ASN A 90 7.87 3.31 23.06
CA ASN A 90 9.32 3.11 23.03
C ASN A 90 10.06 3.89 24.12
N THR A 91 9.47 4.97 24.64
CA THR A 91 10.03 5.73 25.77
C THR A 91 9.78 4.99 27.10
N ILE A 92 8.61 4.37 27.25
CA ILE A 92 8.21 3.63 28.47
C ILE A 92 8.99 2.32 28.57
N ALA A 93 9.03 1.55 27.49
CA ALA A 93 9.66 0.24 27.43
C ALA A 93 10.32 0.08 26.05
N PRO A 94 11.59 0.48 25.90
CA PRO A 94 12.28 0.38 24.61
C PRO A 94 12.36 -1.06 24.13
N THR A 95 11.94 -1.31 22.89
CA THR A 95 12.10 -2.63 22.24
C THR A 95 12.51 -2.46 20.77
N PRO A 96 13.16 -3.47 20.15
CA PRO A 96 13.42 -3.44 18.71
C PRO A 96 12.13 -3.37 17.89
N LEU A 97 11.05 -4.02 18.35
CA LEU A 97 9.74 -3.96 17.69
C LEU A 97 9.17 -2.54 17.66
N TRP A 98 9.26 -1.81 18.78
CA TRP A 98 8.82 -0.41 18.80
C TRP A 98 9.66 0.48 17.90
N THR A 99 10.98 0.26 17.88
CA THR A 99 11.89 1.02 17.00
C THR A 99 11.58 0.76 15.53
N TYR A 100 11.29 -0.48 15.14
CA TYR A 100 10.80 -0.83 13.80
C TYR A 100 9.49 -0.10 13.47
N MET A 101 8.48 -0.19 14.36
CA MET A 101 7.18 0.47 14.15
C MET A 101 7.29 1.99 14.04
N GLN A 102 8.26 2.61 14.74
CA GLN A 102 8.54 4.04 14.59
C GLN A 102 8.93 4.40 13.17
N GLY A 103 9.82 3.62 12.53
CA GLY A 103 10.25 3.94 11.17
C GLY A 103 9.20 3.59 10.12
N VAL A 104 8.38 2.54 10.32
CA VAL A 104 7.20 2.29 9.46
C VAL A 104 6.30 3.53 9.44
N LEU A 105 5.95 4.04 10.63
CA LEU A 105 5.09 5.21 10.75
C LEU A 105 5.80 6.50 10.32
N ALA A 106 7.13 6.55 10.37
CA ALA A 106 7.89 7.66 9.81
C ALA A 106 7.71 7.73 8.29
N VAL A 107 7.75 6.60 7.57
CA VAL A 107 7.40 6.57 6.13
C VAL A 107 5.95 7.02 5.93
N PHE A 108 4.99 6.40 6.62
CA PHE A 108 3.56 6.70 6.43
C PHE A 108 3.18 8.16 6.70
N THR A 109 3.94 8.85 7.56
CA THR A 109 3.71 10.26 7.92
C THR A 109 4.64 11.24 7.20
N ASN A 110 5.26 10.82 6.10
CA ASN A 110 6.19 11.62 5.29
C ASN A 110 7.40 12.16 6.08
N GLN A 111 8.04 11.29 6.87
CA GLN A 111 9.26 11.57 7.63
C GLN A 111 10.36 10.51 7.37
N PRO A 112 10.61 10.10 6.10
CA PRO A 112 11.56 9.03 5.80
C PRO A 112 13.00 9.29 6.28
N GLY A 113 13.39 10.56 6.51
CA GLY A 113 14.72 10.89 7.05
C GLY A 113 15.05 10.32 8.43
N GLN A 114 14.04 9.89 9.21
CA GLN A 114 14.25 9.23 10.50
C GLN A 114 14.65 7.75 10.36
N VAL A 115 14.30 7.11 9.24
CA VAL A 115 14.45 5.66 9.08
C VAL A 115 15.91 5.20 9.16
N PRO A 116 16.91 5.86 8.55
CA PRO A 116 18.30 5.42 8.63
C PRO A 116 18.82 5.27 10.07
N GLU A 117 18.59 6.28 10.93
CA GLU A 117 19.02 6.23 12.34
C GLU A 117 18.27 5.15 13.12
N LEU A 118 16.97 4.96 12.87
CA LEU A 118 16.19 3.91 13.51
C LEU A 118 16.68 2.51 13.10
N TRP A 119 17.03 2.32 11.82
CA TRP A 119 17.50 1.02 11.31
C TRP A 119 18.90 0.65 11.78
N GLU A 120 19.77 1.62 12.08
CA GLU A 120 21.09 1.36 12.70
C GLU A 120 20.97 0.71 14.08
N ARG A 121 19.83 0.87 14.76
CA ARG A 121 19.54 0.30 16.07
C ARG A 121 18.89 -1.08 16.00
N LEU A 122 18.61 -1.58 14.80
CA LEU A 122 17.93 -2.86 14.59
C LEU A 122 18.91 -3.86 13.98
N ASP A 123 18.79 -5.12 14.42
CA ASP A 123 19.53 -6.24 13.85
C ASP A 123 18.59 -7.11 12.99
N PRO A 124 18.77 -7.17 11.65
CA PRO A 124 17.96 -8.03 10.78
C PRO A 124 18.12 -9.54 11.08
N GLU A 125 19.19 -9.93 11.77
CA GLU A 125 19.46 -11.31 12.18
C GLU A 125 19.12 -11.55 13.66
N GLY A 126 18.55 -10.55 14.34
CA GLY A 126 18.08 -10.66 15.71
C GLY A 126 16.82 -11.52 15.83
N GLU A 127 16.49 -11.92 17.07
CA GLU A 127 15.37 -12.83 17.39
C GLU A 127 14.02 -12.38 16.81
N ILE A 128 13.78 -11.07 16.73
CA ILE A 128 12.51 -10.50 16.25
C ILE A 128 12.39 -10.49 14.72
N PHE A 129 13.50 -10.22 14.01
CA PHE A 129 13.47 -9.94 12.56
C PHE A 129 14.02 -11.08 11.69
N THR A 130 14.58 -12.12 12.31
CA THR A 130 15.03 -13.32 11.59
C THR A 130 13.87 -13.92 10.80
N GLY A 131 14.06 -14.12 9.49
CA GLY A 131 13.01 -14.66 8.61
C GLY A 131 11.86 -13.68 8.33
N TRP A 132 12.10 -12.37 8.45
CA TRP A 132 11.10 -11.33 8.23
C TRP A 132 11.49 -10.39 7.08
N TRP A 133 11.12 -10.74 5.83
CA TRP A 133 11.49 -9.95 4.64
C TRP A 133 10.98 -8.49 4.69
N GLN A 134 9.86 -8.23 5.36
CA GLN A 134 9.27 -6.89 5.54
C GLN A 134 10.21 -5.93 6.29
N TYR A 135 11.17 -6.45 7.06
CA TYR A 135 12.23 -5.63 7.66
C TYR A 135 12.91 -4.73 6.61
N TRP A 136 13.07 -5.23 5.40
CA TRP A 136 13.79 -4.56 4.32
C TRP A 136 12.95 -3.58 3.52
N GLU A 137 11.62 -3.60 3.64
CA GLU A 137 10.70 -2.73 2.89
C GLU A 137 10.95 -1.26 3.25
N TRP A 138 10.78 -0.89 4.52
CA TRP A 138 10.87 0.50 4.97
C TRP A 138 12.20 1.21 4.75
N PRO A 139 13.39 0.60 4.90
CA PRO A 139 14.63 1.28 4.56
C PRO A 139 14.78 1.46 3.04
N THR A 140 14.31 0.51 2.21
CA THR A 140 14.31 0.71 0.75
C THR A 140 13.38 1.87 0.36
N GLU A 141 12.16 1.86 0.88
CA GLU A 141 11.16 2.92 0.70
C GLU A 141 11.66 4.29 1.15
N ALA A 142 12.32 4.37 2.31
CA ALA A 142 12.86 5.62 2.83
C ALA A 142 14.01 6.16 1.96
N TYR A 143 14.96 5.31 1.55
CA TYR A 143 16.04 5.75 0.67
C TYR A 143 15.51 6.17 -0.71
N HIS A 144 14.49 5.48 -1.21
CA HIS A 144 13.82 5.85 -2.46
C HIS A 144 13.23 7.26 -2.36
N LEU A 145 12.37 7.50 -1.35
CA LEU A 145 11.73 8.79 -1.11
C LEU A 145 12.75 9.92 -0.95
N LEU A 146 13.89 9.66 -0.28
CA LEU A 146 14.98 10.64 -0.09
C LEU A 146 15.84 10.86 -1.34
N GLY A 147 15.58 10.18 -2.47
CA GLY A 147 16.39 10.24 -3.68
C GLY A 147 17.76 9.57 -3.55
N GLN A 148 17.97 8.76 -2.50
CA GLN A 148 19.23 8.07 -2.20
C GLN A 148 19.29 6.70 -2.89
N HIS A 149 19.01 6.67 -4.20
CA HIS A 149 18.78 5.43 -4.96
C HIS A 149 19.96 4.44 -4.97
N ARG A 150 21.20 4.91 -4.75
CA ARG A 150 22.35 4.01 -4.56
C ARG A 150 22.25 3.20 -3.26
N ARG A 151 21.88 3.85 -2.15
CA ARG A 151 21.68 3.20 -0.84
C ARG A 151 20.43 2.32 -0.84
N GLU A 152 19.40 2.77 -1.54
CA GLU A 152 18.20 1.97 -1.82
C GLU A 152 18.60 0.65 -2.49
N LEU A 153 19.34 0.71 -3.60
CA LEU A 153 19.78 -0.48 -4.33
C LEU A 153 20.67 -1.41 -3.50
N GLU A 154 21.61 -0.85 -2.74
CA GLU A 154 22.45 -1.63 -1.83
C GLU A 154 21.61 -2.38 -0.78
N THR A 155 20.62 -1.71 -0.21
CA THR A 155 19.68 -2.28 0.76
C THR A 155 18.81 -3.36 0.11
N ALA A 156 18.25 -3.09 -1.06
CA ALA A 156 17.45 -4.05 -1.81
C ALA A 156 18.25 -5.32 -2.15
N ARG A 157 19.51 -5.18 -2.55
CA ARG A 157 20.41 -6.32 -2.82
C ARG A 157 20.74 -7.13 -1.56
N ARG A 158 20.80 -6.51 -0.38
CA ARG A 158 20.90 -7.24 0.90
C ARG A 158 19.66 -8.08 1.13
N ALA A 159 18.48 -7.49 0.95
CA ALA A 159 17.21 -8.19 1.04
C ALA A 159 17.15 -9.39 0.08
N ARG A 160 17.55 -9.20 -1.19
CA ARG A 160 17.64 -10.30 -2.19
C ARG A 160 18.54 -11.43 -1.75
N ARG A 161 19.70 -11.15 -1.15
CA ARG A 161 20.62 -12.20 -0.70
C ARG A 161 20.04 -13.04 0.43
N GLN A 162 19.28 -12.41 1.33
CA GLN A 162 18.67 -13.11 2.46
C GLN A 162 17.38 -13.86 2.04
N TYR A 163 16.68 -13.33 1.03
CA TYR A 163 15.35 -13.76 0.61
C TYR A 163 15.23 -13.85 -0.93
N PRO A 164 16.07 -14.65 -1.61
CA PRO A 164 16.12 -14.71 -3.07
C PRO A 164 14.84 -15.26 -3.70
N GLU A 165 14.10 -16.08 -2.96
CA GLU A 165 12.86 -16.70 -3.37
C GLU A 165 11.69 -15.71 -3.43
N PHE A 166 11.72 -14.59 -2.71
CA PHE A 166 10.56 -13.70 -2.63
C PHE A 166 10.51 -12.68 -3.77
N LEU A 167 9.38 -12.62 -4.49
CA LEU A 167 9.14 -11.60 -5.52
C LEU A 167 9.19 -10.17 -4.96
N THR A 168 8.84 -9.98 -3.68
CA THR A 168 8.90 -8.65 -3.07
C THR A 168 10.32 -8.10 -2.98
N THR A 169 11.30 -8.93 -2.63
CA THR A 169 12.70 -8.45 -2.60
C THR A 169 13.24 -8.21 -4.02
N LEU A 170 12.80 -8.99 -5.01
CA LEU A 170 13.05 -8.74 -6.44
C LEU A 170 12.46 -7.38 -6.89
N SER A 171 11.29 -7.03 -6.37
CA SER A 171 10.66 -5.75 -6.62
C SER A 171 11.47 -4.58 -6.09
N PHE A 172 12.00 -4.67 -4.86
CA PHE A 172 12.83 -3.61 -4.30
C PHE A 172 14.07 -3.34 -5.16
N GLU A 173 14.74 -4.40 -5.65
CA GLU A 173 15.90 -4.23 -6.50
C GLU A 173 15.52 -3.63 -7.86
N THR A 174 14.45 -4.10 -8.48
CA THR A 174 13.97 -3.60 -9.76
C THR A 174 13.57 -2.12 -9.70
N ILE A 175 12.88 -1.70 -8.63
CA ILE A 175 12.47 -0.30 -8.41
C ILE A 175 13.71 0.59 -8.25
N ALA A 176 14.68 0.18 -7.43
CA ALA A 176 15.91 0.94 -7.24
C ALA A 176 16.74 1.04 -8.54
N LEU A 177 16.75 -0.01 -9.36
CA LEU A 177 17.39 0.00 -10.68
C LEU A 177 16.66 0.95 -11.66
N ALA A 178 15.33 0.96 -11.65
CA ALA A 178 14.52 1.87 -12.46
C ALA A 178 14.78 3.34 -12.07
N ALA A 179 14.81 3.64 -10.78
CA ALA A 179 15.10 4.98 -10.28
C ALA A 179 16.52 5.48 -10.61
N LEU A 180 17.47 4.54 -10.79
CA LEU A 180 18.83 4.82 -11.25
C LEU A 180 18.98 4.86 -12.78
N GLY A 181 17.92 4.57 -13.55
CA GLY A 181 17.96 4.50 -15.00
C GLY A 181 18.74 3.31 -15.57
N ARG A 182 18.92 2.24 -14.78
CA ARG A 182 19.68 1.03 -15.19
C ARG A 182 18.78 0.06 -15.95
N VAL A 183 18.31 0.50 -17.11
CA VAL A 183 17.25 -0.14 -17.91
C VAL A 183 17.58 -1.59 -18.28
N GLU A 184 18.83 -1.88 -18.65
CA GLU A 184 19.25 -3.25 -19.01
C GLU A 184 19.13 -4.20 -17.82
N GLU A 185 19.44 -3.73 -16.62
CA GLU A 185 19.31 -4.53 -15.40
C GLU A 185 17.86 -4.67 -14.95
N VAL A 186 17.03 -3.64 -15.15
CA VAL A 186 15.56 -3.75 -14.96
C VAL A 186 15.02 -4.87 -15.86
N ASN A 187 15.36 -4.86 -17.15
CA ASN A 187 14.92 -5.89 -18.09
C ASN A 187 15.36 -7.29 -17.68
N ALA A 188 16.60 -7.45 -17.21
CA ALA A 188 17.12 -8.71 -16.71
C ALA A 188 16.39 -9.21 -15.45
N ARG A 189 15.99 -8.31 -14.52
CA ARG A 189 15.16 -8.69 -13.36
C ARG A 189 13.74 -9.07 -13.76
N ILE A 190 13.19 -8.46 -14.80
CA ILE A 190 11.89 -8.85 -15.36
C ILE A 190 11.99 -10.23 -16.03
N ASP A 191 13.05 -10.52 -16.78
CA ASP A 191 13.30 -11.87 -17.34
C ASP A 191 13.41 -12.93 -16.23
N GLU A 192 14.15 -12.63 -15.16
CA GLU A 192 14.23 -13.48 -13.97
C GLU A 192 12.86 -13.70 -13.34
N CYS A 193 12.07 -12.63 -13.17
CA CYS A 193 10.73 -12.71 -12.61
C CYS A 193 9.80 -13.60 -13.42
N LEU A 194 9.87 -13.53 -14.75
CA LEU A 194 9.07 -14.36 -15.66
C LEU A 194 9.46 -15.85 -15.63
N ALA A 195 10.70 -16.15 -15.25
CA ALA A 195 11.19 -17.52 -15.13
C ALA A 195 10.89 -18.15 -13.75
N LEU A 196 10.49 -17.36 -12.74
CA LEU A 196 10.14 -17.86 -11.42
C LEU A 196 8.75 -18.52 -11.40
N PRO A 197 8.54 -19.59 -10.60
CA PRO A 197 7.21 -20.15 -10.38
C PRO A 197 6.23 -19.09 -9.83
N PRO A 198 4.94 -19.11 -10.23
CA PRO A 198 3.94 -18.22 -9.66
C PRO A 198 3.89 -18.36 -8.13
N GLN A 199 4.07 -17.25 -7.41
CA GLN A 199 3.86 -17.22 -5.96
C GLN A 199 2.42 -16.81 -5.67
N GLN A 200 1.83 -17.41 -4.61
CA GLN A 200 0.39 -17.37 -4.30
C GLN A 200 -0.31 -16.00 -4.36
N ARG A 201 0.40 -14.87 -4.37
CA ARG A 201 -0.19 -13.52 -4.37
C ARG A 201 0.49 -12.45 -5.24
N ARG A 202 1.62 -12.71 -5.91
CA ARG A 202 2.29 -11.70 -6.75
C ARG A 202 2.74 -12.32 -8.07
N ARG A 203 2.49 -11.59 -9.16
CA ARG A 203 2.67 -12.07 -10.53
C ARG A 203 3.70 -11.20 -11.26
N PRO A 204 4.42 -11.74 -12.24
CA PRO A 204 5.48 -11.00 -12.95
C PRO A 204 5.05 -9.66 -13.56
N ALA A 205 3.80 -9.53 -14.00
CA ALA A 205 3.34 -8.27 -14.59
C ALA A 205 3.11 -7.13 -13.60
N PHE A 206 2.80 -7.41 -12.32
CA PHE A 206 2.77 -6.37 -11.28
C PHE A 206 4.13 -5.67 -11.18
N LEU A 207 5.22 -6.45 -11.22
CA LEU A 207 6.58 -5.91 -11.21
C LEU A 207 6.86 -5.03 -12.44
N MET A 208 6.37 -5.43 -13.62
CA MET A 208 6.55 -4.65 -14.85
C MET A 208 5.83 -3.29 -14.78
N LEU A 209 4.58 -3.27 -14.32
CA LEU A 209 3.83 -2.00 -14.20
C LEU A 209 4.52 -1.05 -13.22
N ARG A 210 4.95 -1.57 -12.07
CA ARG A 210 5.73 -0.82 -11.10
C ARG A 210 7.05 -0.31 -11.68
N ALA A 211 7.82 -1.16 -12.35
CA ALA A 211 9.07 -0.75 -12.98
C ALA A 211 8.85 0.34 -14.05
N SER A 212 7.76 0.26 -14.81
CA SER A 212 7.39 1.28 -15.79
C SER A 212 7.05 2.63 -15.14
N GLU A 213 6.22 2.64 -14.10
CA GLU A 213 5.89 3.85 -13.34
C GLU A 213 7.15 4.55 -12.83
N GLU A 214 8.07 3.78 -12.23
CA GLU A 214 9.35 4.29 -11.72
C GLU A 214 10.26 4.78 -12.87
N LEU A 215 10.43 4.01 -13.95
CA LEU A 215 11.21 4.45 -15.11
C LEU A 215 10.69 5.79 -15.65
N ARG A 216 9.37 5.95 -15.78
CA ARG A 216 8.76 7.20 -16.25
C ARG A 216 9.02 8.35 -15.26
N ALA A 217 8.79 8.14 -13.97
CA ALA A 217 9.00 9.14 -12.93
C ALA A 217 10.47 9.63 -12.87
N HIS A 218 11.40 8.76 -13.23
CA HIS A 218 12.84 9.03 -13.23
C HIS A 218 13.41 9.42 -14.61
N GLY A 219 12.56 9.76 -15.58
CA GLY A 219 12.98 10.36 -16.85
C GLY A 219 13.32 9.38 -17.97
N HIS A 220 12.81 8.15 -17.89
CA HIS A 220 12.97 7.09 -18.89
C HIS A 220 11.62 6.64 -19.51
N PRO A 221 10.83 7.55 -20.10
CA PRO A 221 9.48 7.23 -20.58
C PRO A 221 9.47 6.20 -21.74
N GLU A 222 10.45 6.25 -22.65
CA GLU A 222 10.53 5.28 -23.76
C GLU A 222 10.73 3.86 -23.24
N SER A 223 11.63 3.68 -22.27
CA SER A 223 11.85 2.38 -21.61
C SER A 223 10.64 1.95 -20.78
N ALA A 224 9.92 2.89 -20.16
CA ALA A 224 8.68 2.60 -19.47
C ALA A 224 7.62 2.04 -20.43
N ASP A 225 7.44 2.68 -21.61
CA ASP A 225 6.52 2.22 -22.65
C ASP A 225 6.86 0.81 -23.14
N GLU A 226 8.13 0.50 -23.35
CA GLU A 226 8.58 -0.84 -23.72
C GLU A 226 8.22 -1.90 -22.67
N VAL A 227 8.36 -1.57 -21.39
CA VAL A 227 8.01 -2.44 -20.26
C VAL A 227 6.49 -2.65 -20.17
N VAL A 228 5.67 -1.60 -20.36
CA VAL A 228 4.19 -1.73 -20.42
C VAL A 228 3.78 -2.64 -21.56
N GLN A 229 4.35 -2.46 -22.75
CA GLN A 229 4.06 -3.33 -23.90
C GLN A 229 4.45 -4.79 -23.64
N ARG A 230 5.51 -5.02 -22.85
CA ARG A 230 5.89 -6.36 -22.41
C ARG A 230 4.87 -6.96 -21.43
N ALA A 231 4.33 -6.16 -20.50
CA ALA A 231 3.26 -6.58 -19.61
C ALA A 231 1.99 -6.96 -20.38
N ILE A 232 1.56 -6.14 -21.33
CA ILE A 232 0.42 -6.42 -22.23
C ILE A 232 0.62 -7.74 -22.98
N ARG A 233 1.81 -7.97 -23.56
CA ARG A 233 2.13 -9.25 -24.22
C ARG A 233 2.03 -10.42 -23.27
N TRP A 234 2.51 -10.29 -22.03
CA TRP A 234 2.41 -11.35 -21.03
C TRP A 234 0.96 -11.66 -20.67
N TYR A 235 0.12 -10.66 -20.39
CA TYR A 235 -1.31 -10.87 -20.10
C TYR A 235 -2.03 -11.60 -21.24
N ARG A 236 -1.69 -11.30 -22.49
CA ARG A 236 -2.26 -11.98 -23.67
C ARG A 236 -1.83 -13.45 -23.82
N THR A 237 -0.82 -13.91 -23.08
CA THR A 237 -0.38 -15.32 -23.09
C THR A 237 -1.00 -16.17 -21.99
N LEU A 238 -1.76 -15.56 -21.07
CA LEU A 238 -2.38 -16.28 -19.97
C LEU A 238 -3.42 -17.29 -20.46
N GLY A 239 -3.52 -18.42 -19.78
CA GLY A 239 -4.61 -19.37 -20.02
C GLY A 239 -5.97 -18.79 -19.62
N PRO A 240 -7.09 -19.31 -20.16
CA PRO A 240 -8.43 -18.76 -19.90
C PRO A 240 -8.76 -18.62 -18.40
N GLU A 241 -8.43 -19.62 -17.58
CA GLU A 241 -8.70 -19.58 -16.14
C GLU A 241 -7.92 -18.46 -15.43
N GLU A 242 -6.67 -18.24 -15.82
CA GLU A 242 -5.85 -17.17 -15.24
C GLU A 242 -6.29 -15.80 -15.73
N ALA A 243 -6.61 -15.67 -17.02
CA ALA A 243 -7.05 -14.42 -17.63
C ALA A 243 -8.35 -13.90 -17.00
N GLU A 244 -9.25 -14.78 -16.57
CA GLU A 244 -10.52 -14.42 -15.92
C GLU A 244 -10.37 -14.00 -14.46
N LEU A 245 -9.21 -14.20 -13.84
CA LEU A 245 -9.00 -13.74 -12.47
C LEU A 245 -9.09 -12.23 -12.41
N GLU A 246 -9.91 -11.72 -11.49
CA GLU A 246 -10.17 -10.29 -11.31
C GLU A 246 -8.90 -9.45 -11.24
N ILE A 247 -7.91 -9.88 -10.44
CA ILE A 247 -6.64 -9.16 -10.30
C ILE A 247 -5.89 -9.03 -11.63
N ASN A 248 -5.95 -10.06 -12.49
CA ASN A 248 -5.31 -10.04 -13.80
C ASN A 248 -6.05 -9.11 -14.76
N ARG A 249 -7.39 -9.16 -14.76
CA ARG A 249 -8.21 -8.27 -15.57
C ARG A 249 -7.94 -6.80 -15.19
N PHE A 250 -7.88 -6.51 -13.89
CA PHE A 250 -7.59 -5.17 -13.38
C PHE A 250 -6.20 -4.69 -13.81
N ASP A 251 -5.15 -5.48 -13.56
CA ASP A 251 -3.79 -5.08 -13.92
C ASP A 251 -3.57 -5.05 -15.45
N TYR A 252 -4.24 -5.90 -16.22
CA TYR A 252 -4.19 -5.85 -17.69
C TYR A 252 -4.84 -4.55 -18.21
N ALA A 253 -5.99 -4.17 -17.68
CA ALA A 253 -6.65 -2.91 -18.00
C ALA A 253 -5.79 -1.70 -17.59
N ARG A 254 -5.11 -1.76 -16.44
CA ARG A 254 -4.11 -0.76 -16.01
C ARG A 254 -2.97 -0.65 -17.04
N ALA A 255 -2.44 -1.78 -17.53
CA ALA A 255 -1.40 -1.80 -18.55
C ALA A 255 -1.86 -1.16 -19.88
N LEU A 256 -3.07 -1.51 -20.34
CA LEU A 256 -3.68 -0.93 -21.54
C LEU A 256 -3.89 0.58 -21.40
N TYR A 257 -4.40 1.02 -20.25
CA TYR A 257 -4.54 2.44 -19.94
C TYR A 257 -3.19 3.18 -19.97
N MET A 258 -2.14 2.64 -19.35
CA MET A 258 -0.79 3.21 -19.40
C MET A 258 -0.19 3.25 -20.81
N ALA A 259 -0.61 2.34 -21.69
CA ALA A 259 -0.22 2.32 -23.11
C ALA A 259 -1.04 3.28 -23.99
N GLY A 260 -2.10 3.89 -23.44
CA GLY A 260 -3.03 4.75 -24.19
C GLY A 260 -4.16 3.99 -24.90
N ASP A 261 -4.30 2.68 -24.69
CA ASP A 261 -5.35 1.83 -25.26
C ASP A 261 -6.66 1.95 -24.44
N TYR A 262 -7.18 3.17 -24.37
CA TYR A 262 -8.28 3.52 -23.46
C TYR A 262 -9.58 2.76 -23.73
N ASP A 263 -9.91 2.47 -24.98
CA ASP A 263 -11.11 1.70 -25.36
C ASP A 263 -11.11 0.29 -24.75
N GLU A 264 -9.98 -0.42 -24.84
CA GLU A 264 -9.87 -1.79 -24.30
C GLU A 264 -9.81 -1.77 -22.77
N ALA A 265 -9.09 -0.80 -22.19
CA ALA A 265 -9.01 -0.62 -20.74
C ALA A 265 -10.38 -0.34 -20.10
N GLU A 266 -11.16 0.58 -20.68
CA GLU A 266 -12.49 0.95 -20.22
C GLU A 266 -13.44 -0.24 -20.24
N ALA A 267 -13.50 -0.98 -21.35
CA ALA A 267 -14.37 -2.15 -21.48
C ALA A 267 -14.11 -3.21 -20.39
N ILE A 268 -12.84 -3.41 -20.02
CA ILE A 268 -12.47 -4.35 -18.96
C ILE A 268 -12.87 -3.80 -17.58
N PHE A 269 -12.56 -2.54 -17.28
CA PHE A 269 -12.92 -1.93 -15.99
C PHE A 269 -14.43 -1.82 -15.77
N GLU A 270 -15.20 -1.47 -16.80
CA GLU A 270 -16.66 -1.45 -16.75
C GLU A 270 -17.24 -2.86 -16.51
N SER A 271 -16.69 -3.87 -17.19
CA SER A 271 -17.09 -5.25 -16.99
C SER A 271 -16.81 -5.71 -15.54
N LEU A 272 -15.63 -5.38 -14.99
CA LEU A 272 -15.30 -5.65 -13.59
C LEU A 272 -16.26 -4.92 -12.63
N SER A 273 -16.56 -3.65 -12.89
CA SER A 273 -17.51 -2.88 -12.07
C SER A 273 -18.91 -3.50 -12.11
N GLY A 274 -19.35 -4.00 -13.26
CA GLY A 274 -20.62 -4.69 -13.43
C GLY A 274 -20.69 -6.04 -12.70
N ASP A 275 -19.60 -6.80 -12.67
CA ASP A 275 -19.49 -8.06 -11.94
C ASP A 275 -19.68 -7.84 -10.42
N TRP A 276 -19.04 -6.81 -9.87
CA TRP A 276 -19.22 -6.41 -8.47
C TRP A 276 -20.63 -5.99 -8.13
N ALA A 277 -21.24 -5.14 -8.96
CA ALA A 277 -22.61 -4.67 -8.76
C ALA A 277 -23.61 -5.83 -8.67
N ARG A 278 -23.38 -6.91 -9.44
CA ARG A 278 -24.21 -8.13 -9.43
C ARG A 278 -23.94 -9.05 -8.24
N THR A 279 -22.68 -9.20 -7.84
CA THR A 279 -22.27 -10.26 -6.90
C THR A 279 -22.40 -9.85 -5.44
N VAL A 280 -22.07 -8.60 -5.11
CA VAL A 280 -21.95 -8.14 -3.73
C VAL A 280 -23.12 -7.22 -3.33
N GLY A 281 -23.87 -6.73 -4.32
CA GLY A 281 -24.88 -5.70 -4.15
C GLY A 281 -24.24 -4.36 -3.77
N TYR A 282 -24.84 -3.24 -4.19
CA TYR A 282 -24.32 -1.88 -3.98
C TYR A 282 -24.08 -1.47 -2.50
N LYS A 283 -24.38 -2.34 -1.52
CA LYS A 283 -24.38 -2.03 -0.08
C LYS A 283 -23.10 -2.43 0.66
N VAL A 284 -22.24 -3.27 0.10
CA VAL A 284 -20.95 -3.64 0.72
C VAL A 284 -19.81 -3.14 -0.16
N SER A 285 -19.23 -2.00 0.22
CA SER A 285 -18.07 -1.42 -0.45
C SER A 285 -16.79 -2.02 0.14
N THR A 286 -15.92 -2.55 -0.71
CA THR A 286 -14.55 -2.96 -0.34
C THR A 286 -13.55 -1.98 -0.96
N PRO A 287 -12.33 -1.83 -0.41
CA PRO A 287 -11.29 -1.01 -1.03
C PRO A 287 -11.02 -1.37 -2.49
N HIS A 288 -11.09 -2.66 -2.84
CA HIS A 288 -10.86 -3.12 -4.21
C HIS A 288 -12.00 -2.70 -5.16
N HIS A 289 -13.27 -2.79 -4.73
CA HIS A 289 -14.40 -2.28 -5.50
C HIS A 289 -14.29 -0.77 -5.75
N VAL A 290 -13.87 0.01 -4.74
CA VAL A 290 -13.60 1.45 -4.92
C VAL A 290 -12.52 1.67 -5.99
N SER A 291 -11.48 0.84 -6.02
CA SER A 291 -10.42 0.94 -7.04
C SER A 291 -10.90 0.61 -8.45
N VAL A 292 -11.78 -0.37 -8.62
CA VAL A 292 -12.37 -0.68 -9.93
C VAL A 292 -13.21 0.51 -10.43
N VAL A 293 -14.09 1.05 -9.58
CA VAL A 293 -14.91 2.23 -9.95
C VAL A 293 -14.03 3.45 -10.21
N GLY A 294 -13.02 3.69 -9.39
CA GLY A 294 -12.06 4.78 -9.56
C GLY A 294 -11.33 4.71 -10.88
N ALA A 295 -10.87 3.51 -11.28
CA ALA A 295 -10.19 3.29 -12.55
C ALA A 295 -11.07 3.61 -13.77
N VAL A 296 -12.37 3.29 -13.74
CA VAL A 296 -13.33 3.71 -14.79
C VAL A 296 -13.32 5.23 -14.95
N GLY A 297 -13.44 5.97 -13.83
CA GLY A 297 -13.46 7.43 -13.86
C GLY A 297 -12.15 8.05 -14.36
N VAL A 298 -11.02 7.44 -14.00
CA VAL A 298 -9.68 7.87 -14.45
C VAL A 298 -9.52 7.66 -15.96
N VAL A 299 -9.93 6.50 -16.49
CA VAL A 299 -9.89 6.24 -17.94
C VAL A 299 -10.82 7.18 -18.69
N ALA A 300 -12.06 7.40 -18.20
CA ALA A 300 -12.98 8.38 -18.78
C ALA A 300 -12.37 9.79 -18.83
N ALA A 301 -11.72 10.22 -17.73
CA ALA A 301 -11.04 11.50 -17.66
C ALA A 301 -9.88 11.60 -18.68
N ALA A 302 -9.04 10.56 -18.78
CA ALA A 302 -7.91 10.51 -19.71
C ALA A 302 -8.35 10.53 -21.19
N ARG A 303 -9.54 10.01 -21.49
CA ARG A 303 -10.18 10.09 -22.82
C ARG A 303 -10.81 11.45 -23.13
N GLY A 304 -10.91 12.33 -22.14
CA GLY A 304 -11.60 13.61 -22.25
C GLY A 304 -13.13 13.53 -22.05
N ASP A 305 -13.66 12.39 -21.61
CA ASP A 305 -15.07 12.28 -21.20
C ASP A 305 -15.27 12.85 -19.79
N ARG A 306 -15.35 14.17 -19.76
CA ARG A 306 -15.52 14.93 -18.51
C ARG A 306 -16.83 14.62 -17.80
N GLU A 307 -17.91 14.36 -18.55
CA GLU A 307 -19.23 14.12 -17.97
C GLU A 307 -19.22 12.80 -17.19
N GLU A 308 -18.73 11.74 -17.82
CA GLU A 308 -18.63 10.43 -17.20
C GLU A 308 -17.63 10.43 -16.03
N ALA A 309 -16.45 11.04 -16.21
CA ALA A 309 -15.45 11.18 -15.15
C ALA A 309 -16.03 11.85 -13.89
N MET A 310 -16.81 12.92 -14.06
CA MET A 310 -17.46 13.61 -12.94
C MET A 310 -18.61 12.80 -12.33
N ARG A 311 -19.36 12.07 -13.14
CA ARG A 311 -20.40 11.15 -12.65
C ARG A 311 -19.79 10.06 -11.77
N ILE A 312 -18.68 9.45 -12.19
CA ILE A 312 -17.95 8.46 -11.41
C ILE A 312 -17.35 9.08 -10.15
N SER A 313 -16.75 10.28 -10.24
CA SER A 313 -16.23 11.00 -9.08
C SER A 313 -17.30 11.20 -8.00
N GLN A 314 -18.55 11.46 -8.39
CA GLN A 314 -19.68 11.59 -7.46
C GLN A 314 -20.14 10.22 -6.91
N GLN A 315 -20.16 9.19 -7.75
CA GLN A 315 -20.48 7.82 -7.35
C GLN A 315 -19.52 7.28 -6.28
N LEU A 316 -18.23 7.67 -6.34
CA LEU A 316 -17.25 7.30 -5.32
C LEU A 316 -17.61 7.84 -3.92
N GLU A 317 -18.25 9.00 -3.82
CA GLU A 317 -18.70 9.57 -2.53
C GLU A 317 -19.81 8.71 -1.90
N ASP A 318 -20.67 8.12 -2.73
CA ASP A 318 -21.69 7.19 -2.22
C ASP A 318 -21.08 5.91 -1.63
N LEU A 319 -19.88 5.52 -2.10
CA LEU A 319 -19.12 4.40 -1.56
C LEU A 319 -18.36 4.75 -0.27
N GLU A 320 -18.22 6.04 0.07
CA GLU A 320 -17.53 6.55 1.27
C GLU A 320 -18.25 6.20 2.59
N ARG A 321 -19.52 5.76 2.52
CA ARG A 321 -20.38 5.55 3.71
C ARG A 321 -19.88 4.45 4.66
N HIS A 322 -18.91 3.62 4.26
CA HIS A 322 -18.30 2.59 5.12
C HIS A 322 -16.89 3.01 5.60
N PRO A 323 -16.57 2.93 6.91
CA PRO A 323 -15.28 3.40 7.46
C PRO A 323 -14.02 2.84 6.76
N ILE A 324 -14.07 1.58 6.32
CA ILE A 324 -12.95 0.90 5.62
C ILE A 324 -12.78 1.46 4.19
N SER A 325 -13.88 1.85 3.54
CA SER A 325 -13.90 2.34 2.16
C SER A 325 -13.58 3.83 2.05
N ARG A 326 -13.51 4.56 3.17
CA ARG A 326 -13.18 6.00 3.22
C ARG A 326 -11.78 6.34 2.71
N ARG A 327 -10.82 5.43 2.89
CA ARG A 327 -9.40 5.73 2.66
C ARG A 327 -9.04 5.95 1.17
N PRO A 328 -9.45 5.08 0.23
CA PRO A 328 -9.07 5.24 -1.18
C PRO A 328 -9.93 6.27 -1.95
N VAL A 329 -11.13 6.64 -1.48
CA VAL A 329 -12.07 7.49 -2.26
C VAL A 329 -11.45 8.84 -2.65
N PRO A 330 -10.91 9.66 -1.73
CA PRO A 330 -10.35 10.96 -2.12
C PRO A 330 -9.11 10.82 -3.01
N ALA A 331 -8.37 9.71 -2.93
CA ALA A 331 -7.24 9.43 -3.80
C ALA A 331 -7.69 9.20 -5.26
N TRP A 332 -8.75 8.41 -5.47
CA TRP A 332 -9.32 8.21 -6.80
C TRP A 332 -9.98 9.46 -7.35
N GLN A 333 -10.67 10.25 -6.53
CA GLN A 333 -11.18 11.55 -6.97
C GLN A 333 -10.04 12.51 -7.35
N ALA A 334 -8.92 12.47 -6.62
CA ALA A 334 -7.72 13.23 -6.97
C ALA A 334 -7.13 12.79 -8.31
N ALA A 335 -7.06 11.48 -8.57
CA ALA A 335 -6.61 10.91 -9.84
C ALA A 335 -7.49 11.36 -11.02
N ILE A 336 -8.82 11.28 -10.87
CA ILE A 336 -9.78 11.79 -11.86
C ILE A 336 -9.56 13.29 -12.11
N ALA A 337 -9.48 14.09 -11.05
CA ALA A 337 -9.25 15.53 -11.15
C ALA A 337 -7.90 15.84 -11.84
N ALA A 338 -6.85 15.06 -11.57
CA ALA A 338 -5.55 15.20 -12.20
C ALA A 338 -5.63 14.99 -13.72
N GLN A 339 -6.28 13.91 -14.16
CA GLN A 339 -6.47 13.58 -15.58
C GLN A 339 -7.39 14.58 -16.30
N LEU A 340 -8.37 15.16 -15.61
CA LEU A 340 -9.18 16.27 -16.13
C LEU A 340 -8.44 17.63 -16.21
N GLY A 341 -7.19 17.70 -15.72
CA GLY A 341 -6.40 18.93 -15.67
C GLY A 341 -6.75 19.87 -14.50
N GLU A 342 -7.55 19.43 -13.54
CA GLU A 342 -8.00 20.19 -12.36
C GLU A 342 -6.94 20.15 -11.24
N LYS A 343 -5.74 20.65 -11.54
CA LYS A 343 -4.54 20.46 -10.70
C LYS A 343 -4.71 20.87 -9.23
N GLU A 344 -5.36 22.00 -8.98
CA GLU A 344 -5.60 22.48 -7.60
C GLU A 344 -6.54 21.55 -6.83
N ARG A 345 -7.65 21.15 -7.46
CA ARG A 345 -8.62 20.21 -6.85
C ARG A 345 -7.97 18.85 -6.60
N ALA A 346 -7.17 18.36 -7.54
CA ALA A 346 -6.44 17.10 -7.39
C ALA A 346 -5.51 17.12 -6.17
N VAL A 347 -4.72 18.20 -5.98
CA VAL A 347 -3.83 18.33 -4.82
C VAL A 347 -4.61 18.43 -3.50
N ASN A 348 -5.72 19.16 -3.47
CA ASN A 348 -6.55 19.26 -2.27
C ASN A 348 -7.16 17.90 -1.87
N LEU A 349 -7.69 17.15 -2.84
CA LEU A 349 -8.25 15.81 -2.62
C LEU A 349 -7.16 14.81 -2.20
N LEU A 350 -5.96 14.88 -2.78
CA LEU A 350 -4.84 14.04 -2.36
C LEU A 350 -4.39 14.37 -0.93
N GLY A 351 -4.38 15.65 -0.55
CA GLY A 351 -4.15 16.08 0.83
C GLY A 351 -5.21 15.52 1.80
N GLN A 352 -6.48 15.51 1.38
CA GLN A 352 -7.56 14.87 2.14
C GLN A 352 -7.34 13.35 2.27
N ALA A 353 -6.97 12.66 1.19
CA ALA A 353 -6.66 11.23 1.22
C ALA A 353 -5.55 10.92 2.24
N LEU A 354 -4.46 11.70 2.24
CA LEU A 354 -3.37 11.58 3.20
C LEU A 354 -3.86 11.81 4.64
N SER A 355 -4.75 12.79 4.87
CA SER A 355 -5.35 13.02 6.18
C SER A 355 -6.29 11.89 6.64
N HIS A 356 -6.85 11.13 5.70
CA HIS A 356 -7.69 9.96 5.95
C HIS A 356 -6.89 8.65 6.04
N GLY A 357 -5.56 8.72 6.03
CA GLY A 357 -4.70 7.55 6.16
C GLY A 357 -4.38 6.84 4.84
N LEU A 358 -4.32 7.57 3.72
CA LEU A 358 -3.52 7.12 2.57
C LEU A 358 -2.04 7.15 2.95
N LEU A 359 -1.31 6.07 2.64
CA LEU A 359 0.11 5.97 2.97
C LEU A 359 0.92 6.95 2.12
N HIS A 360 1.78 7.75 2.76
CA HIS A 360 2.81 8.53 2.05
C HIS A 360 3.96 7.61 1.64
N GLY A 361 3.78 6.91 0.52
CA GLY A 361 4.80 6.03 -0.09
C GLY A 361 5.23 6.54 -1.46
N PRO A 362 6.31 5.98 -2.05
CA PRO A 362 6.81 6.36 -3.36
C PRO A 362 5.77 6.12 -4.43
N GLN A 363 4.83 5.19 -4.23
CA GLN A 363 3.67 5.00 -5.09
C GLN A 363 3.05 6.34 -5.53
N ILE A 364 2.89 7.34 -4.65
CA ILE A 364 2.24 8.62 -5.00
C ILE A 364 3.04 9.43 -6.02
N HIS A 365 4.38 9.41 -5.96
CA HIS A 365 5.21 10.20 -6.87
C HIS A 365 5.40 9.51 -8.22
N SER A 366 5.31 8.17 -8.28
CA SER A 366 5.47 7.40 -9.51
C SER A 366 4.14 6.98 -10.18
N ASP A 367 3.02 7.06 -9.47
CA ASP A 367 1.69 6.70 -9.99
C ASP A 367 1.37 7.47 -11.28
N PHE A 368 1.07 6.70 -12.32
CA PHE A 368 0.75 7.21 -13.64
C PHE A 368 -0.45 8.16 -13.62
N ASP A 369 -1.40 7.97 -12.70
CA ASP A 369 -2.61 8.79 -12.60
C ASP A 369 -2.31 10.24 -12.20
N PHE A 370 -1.18 10.49 -11.53
CA PHE A 370 -0.73 11.83 -11.16
C PHE A 370 0.32 12.42 -12.11
N ALA A 371 0.61 11.76 -13.24
CA ALA A 371 1.52 12.28 -14.27
C ALA A 371 1.22 13.75 -14.67
N PRO A 372 -0.04 14.21 -14.83
CA PRO A 372 -0.35 15.62 -15.13
C PRO A 372 0.06 16.63 -14.06
N LEU A 373 0.32 16.17 -12.83
CA LEU A 373 0.68 17.00 -11.68
C LEU A 373 2.19 17.12 -11.47
N GLN A 374 3.02 16.35 -12.19
CA GLN A 374 4.47 16.26 -11.93
C GLN A 374 5.20 17.61 -12.02
N ASP A 375 4.72 18.55 -12.85
CA ASP A 375 5.26 19.92 -12.96
C ASP A 375 4.52 20.96 -12.10
N TYR A 376 3.54 20.55 -11.32
CA TYR A 376 2.74 21.44 -10.49
C TYR A 376 3.40 21.66 -9.11
N PRO A 377 3.84 22.89 -8.75
CA PRO A 377 4.60 23.11 -7.51
C PRO A 377 3.89 22.70 -6.21
N PRO A 378 2.55 22.89 -6.05
CA PRO A 378 1.85 22.39 -4.87
C PRO A 378 1.88 20.87 -4.75
N PHE A 379 1.79 20.13 -5.85
CA PHE A 379 1.94 18.66 -5.84
C PHE A 379 3.35 18.26 -5.41
N ARG A 380 4.39 18.86 -6.02
CA ARG A 380 5.79 18.63 -5.62
C ARG A 380 6.02 18.91 -4.14
N THR A 381 5.38 19.93 -3.59
CA THR A 381 5.47 20.26 -2.16
C THR A 381 4.79 19.22 -1.29
N LEU A 382 3.62 18.72 -1.71
CA LEU A 382 2.85 17.70 -0.99
C LEU A 382 3.60 16.36 -0.90
N VAL A 383 4.24 15.94 -2.00
CA VAL A 383 4.96 14.65 -2.08
C VAL A 383 6.43 14.73 -1.64
N ARG A 384 6.96 15.93 -1.39
CA ARG A 384 8.36 16.10 -0.99
C ARG A 384 8.63 15.35 0.34
N PRO A 385 9.66 14.49 0.41
CA PRO A 385 10.07 13.83 1.64
C PRO A 385 10.48 14.83 2.71
N LYS A 386 10.22 14.52 3.99
CA LYS A 386 10.76 15.29 5.14
C LYS A 386 11.75 14.47 5.94
N GLY A 387 12.58 15.19 6.69
CA GLY A 387 13.68 14.64 7.48
C GLY A 387 14.97 14.71 6.68
#